data_AF-A0AAW1SN97-F1
#
_entry.id   AF-A0AAW1SN97-F1
#
_cell.length_a   1.000
_cell.length_b   1.000
_cell.length_c   1.000
_cell.angle_alpha   90.00
_cell.angle_beta   90.00
_cell.angle_gamma   90.00
#
_symmetry.space_group_name_H-M   'P 1'
#
loop_
_entity.id
_entity.type
_entity.pdbx_description
1 polymer ?
#
loop_
_entity_poly.entity_id
_entity_poly.type
_entity_poly.pdbx_seq_one_letter_code
_entity_poly.pdbx_strand_id
1 'polypeptide(L)'
;MSLSVKEREQEEKDRKEVQAQCTSEAASAGFKAAGTALAAAAVAVVAANQYSPGFRKGLGISGKTALVVSPAFFMFFLQSELQLHDCTRRRRRELTGITKSAETFRGWPASTSGCAEQRSPPGASRESGHLLSVA
;
A
#
# COMPACT_ATOMS: atom_id res chain seq x y z
N MET A 1 -37.38 5.11 14.39
CA MET A 1 -36.48 3.94 14.56
C MET A 1 -35.78 3.52 13.26
N SER A 2 -36.34 3.79 12.07
CA SER A 2 -35.81 3.32 10.78
C SER A 2 -34.62 4.13 10.21
N LEU A 3 -34.39 5.36 10.69
CA LEU A 3 -33.28 6.19 10.23
C LEU A 3 -31.92 5.68 10.74
N SER A 4 -31.86 5.20 11.97
CA SER A 4 -30.63 4.69 12.58
C SER A 4 -30.12 3.38 11.94
N VAL A 5 -30.99 2.60 11.28
CA VAL A 5 -30.58 1.40 10.55
C VAL A 5 -29.90 1.77 9.24
N LYS A 6 -30.46 2.74 8.50
CA LYS A 6 -29.86 3.24 7.26
C LYS A 6 -28.48 3.86 7.48
N GLU A 7 -28.30 4.62 8.55
CA GLU A 7 -27.00 5.22 8.88
C GLU A 7 -25.93 4.16 9.18
N ARG A 8 -26.31 3.06 9.84
CA ARG A 8 -25.40 1.93 10.12
C ARG A 8 -24.98 1.18 8.85
N GLU A 9 -25.91 0.97 7.93
CA GLU A 9 -25.61 0.32 6.64
C GLU A 9 -24.66 1.17 5.80
N GLN A 10 -24.83 2.49 5.86
CA GLN A 10 -23.97 3.41 5.12
C GLN A 10 -22.55 3.46 5.71
N GLU A 11 -22.41 3.47 7.04
CA GLU A 11 -21.10 3.40 7.71
C GLU A 11 -20.36 2.09 7.40
N GLU A 12 -21.07 0.97 7.31
CA GLU A 12 -20.48 -0.31 6.91
C GLU A 12 -20.01 -0.29 5.45
N LYS A 13 -20.81 0.30 4.56
CA LYS A 13 -20.46 0.42 3.14
C LYS A 13 -19.21 1.29 2.95
N ASP A 14 -19.15 2.44 3.60
CA ASP A 14 -18.00 3.35 3.54
C ASP A 14 -16.73 2.66 4.08
N ARG A 15 -16.86 1.85 5.15
CA ARG A 15 -15.74 1.06 5.69
C ARG A 15 -15.21 0.04 4.69
N LYS A 16 -16.11 -0.64 3.95
CA LYS A 16 -15.74 -1.61 2.92
C LYS A 16 -15.07 -0.93 1.73
N GLU A 17 -15.54 0.25 1.34
CA GLU A 17 -14.93 1.02 0.24
C GLU A 17 -13.51 1.45 0.58
N VAL A 18 -13.27 2.00 1.78
CA VAL A 18 -11.92 2.34 2.25
C VAL A 18 -11.02 1.10 2.35
N GLN A 19 -11.57 -0.02 2.84
CA GLN A 19 -10.84 -1.28 2.91
C GLN A 19 -10.45 -1.79 1.52
N ALA A 20 -11.35 -1.72 0.54
CA ALA A 20 -11.11 -2.12 -0.84
C ALA A 20 -10.04 -1.25 -1.52
N GLN A 21 -10.02 0.06 -1.24
CA GLN A 21 -8.96 0.93 -1.73
C GLN A 21 -7.59 0.50 -1.20
N CYS A 22 -7.47 0.30 0.11
CA CYS A 22 -6.20 -0.10 0.71
C CYS A 22 -5.72 -1.49 0.26
N THR A 23 -6.63 -2.45 0.07
CA THR A 23 -6.25 -3.77 -0.46
C THR A 23 -5.83 -3.72 -1.92
N SER A 24 -6.47 -2.88 -2.74
CA SER A 24 -6.11 -2.71 -4.15
C SER A 24 -4.71 -2.11 -4.33
N GLU A 25 -4.37 -1.10 -3.51
CA GLU A 25 -3.06 -0.45 -3.57
C GLU A 25 -1.96 -1.40 -3.08
N ALA A 26 -2.21 -2.11 -1.97
CA ALA A 26 -1.32 -3.15 -1.46
C ALA A 26 -1.05 -4.24 -2.49
N ALA A 27 -2.09 -4.76 -3.16
CA ALA A 27 -1.94 -5.77 -4.19
C ALA A 27 -1.08 -5.27 -5.36
N SER A 28 -1.31 -4.05 -5.84
CA SER A 28 -0.55 -3.47 -6.95
C SER A 28 0.95 -3.29 -6.62
N ALA A 29 1.26 -2.89 -5.39
CA ALA A 29 2.63 -2.76 -4.90
C ALA A 29 3.29 -4.12 -4.71
N GLY A 30 2.57 -5.09 -4.16
CA GLY A 30 2.99 -6.48 -4.04
C GLY A 30 3.35 -7.09 -5.40
N PHE A 31 2.50 -6.92 -6.42
CA PHE A 31 2.77 -7.44 -7.76
C PHE A 31 4.02 -6.83 -8.40
N LYS A 32 4.22 -5.52 -8.25
CA LYS A 32 5.44 -4.84 -8.74
C LYS A 32 6.69 -5.39 -8.06
N ALA A 33 6.67 -5.53 -6.74
CA ALA A 33 7.79 -6.08 -5.97
C ALA A 33 8.05 -7.54 -6.35
N ALA A 34 7.00 -8.37 -6.42
CA ALA A 34 7.08 -9.77 -6.82
C ALA A 34 7.71 -9.93 -8.21
N GLY A 35 7.31 -9.10 -9.18
CA GLY A 35 7.87 -9.15 -10.53
C GLY A 35 9.38 -8.89 -10.56
N THR A 36 9.85 -7.88 -9.82
CA THR A 36 11.29 -7.60 -9.72
C THR A 36 12.06 -8.72 -9.01
N ALA A 37 11.49 -9.30 -7.96
CA ALA A 37 12.07 -10.42 -7.24
C ALA A 37 12.13 -11.68 -8.10
N LEU A 38 11.09 -11.96 -8.88
CA LEU A 38 11.03 -13.06 -9.85
C LEU A 38 12.15 -12.95 -10.88
N ALA A 39 12.33 -11.76 -11.45
CA ALA A 39 13.37 -11.52 -12.44
C ALA A 39 14.77 -11.74 -11.84
N ALA A 40 15.04 -11.17 -10.67
CA ALA A 40 16.32 -11.34 -9.98
C ALA A 40 16.59 -12.82 -9.60
N ALA A 41 15.59 -13.51 -9.06
CA ALA A 41 15.70 -14.90 -8.67
C ALA A 41 15.88 -15.83 -9.89
N ALA A 42 15.21 -15.57 -11.00
CA ALA A 42 15.39 -16.32 -12.24
C ALA A 42 16.82 -16.20 -12.76
N VAL A 43 17.38 -14.98 -12.80
CA VAL A 43 18.78 -14.75 -13.19
C VAL A 43 19.73 -15.50 -12.26
N ALA A 44 19.51 -15.43 -10.95
CA ALA A 44 20.33 -16.14 -9.96
C ALA A 44 20.28 -17.66 -10.15
N VAL A 45 19.10 -18.24 -10.39
CA VAL A 45 18.93 -19.69 -10.59
C VAL A 45 19.55 -20.14 -11.91
N VAL A 46 19.44 -19.35 -12.98
CA VAL A 46 20.11 -19.64 -14.26
C VAL A 46 21.63 -19.61 -14.09
N ALA A 47 22.17 -18.59 -13.43
CA ALA A 47 23.60 -18.50 -13.14
C ALA A 47 24.07 -19.68 -12.29
N ALA A 48 23.38 -19.99 -11.19
CA ALA A 48 23.70 -21.13 -10.32
C ALA A 48 23.66 -22.46 -11.08
N ASN A 49 22.72 -22.62 -12.01
CA ASN A 49 22.61 -23.81 -12.85
C ASN A 49 23.72 -23.92 -13.91
N GLN A 50 24.42 -22.83 -14.28
CA GLN A 50 25.56 -22.90 -15.18
C GLN A 50 26.88 -23.12 -14.43
N TYR A 51 27.09 -22.39 -13.33
CA TYR A 51 28.38 -22.38 -12.62
C TYR A 51 28.55 -23.49 -11.58
N SER A 52 27.46 -24.06 -11.03
CA SER A 52 27.55 -25.07 -9.97
C SER A 52 27.11 -26.47 -10.42
N PRO A 53 28.03 -27.45 -10.54
CA PRO A 53 27.67 -28.83 -10.87
C PRO A 53 26.88 -29.53 -9.76
N GLY A 54 27.05 -29.09 -8.50
CA GLY A 54 26.26 -29.59 -7.36
C GLY A 54 24.80 -29.14 -7.42
N PHE A 55 24.55 -27.90 -7.80
CA PHE A 55 23.19 -27.36 -7.94
C PHE A 55 22.43 -28.00 -9.13
N ARG A 56 23.16 -28.32 -10.20
CA ARG A 56 22.61 -29.03 -11.38
C ARG A 56 22.17 -30.45 -11.07
N LYS A 57 22.98 -31.19 -10.30
CA LYS A 57 22.77 -32.60 -9.98
C LYS A 57 21.90 -32.83 -8.74
N GLY A 58 21.89 -31.87 -7.80
CA GLY A 58 21.20 -31.97 -6.52
C GLY A 58 19.76 -31.47 -6.52
N LEU A 59 19.39 -30.51 -7.38
CA LEU A 59 18.01 -30.00 -7.46
C LEU A 59 17.33 -30.44 -8.77
N GLY A 60 16.18 -31.11 -8.61
CA GLY A 60 15.25 -31.34 -9.71
C GLY A 60 14.55 -30.05 -10.16
N ILE A 61 13.76 -30.13 -11.24
CA ILE A 61 13.04 -28.98 -11.81
C ILE A 61 12.15 -28.29 -10.75
N SER A 62 11.44 -29.08 -9.93
CA SER A 62 10.61 -28.58 -8.83
C SER A 62 11.40 -27.81 -7.77
N GLY A 63 12.63 -28.23 -7.45
CA GLY A 63 13.47 -27.50 -6.49
C GLY A 63 13.97 -26.18 -7.04
N LYS A 64 14.29 -26.12 -8.34
CA LYS A 64 14.72 -24.88 -9.01
C LYS A 64 13.58 -23.88 -9.11
N THR A 65 12.36 -24.33 -9.43
CA THR A 65 11.18 -23.45 -9.47
C THR A 65 10.83 -22.95 -8.07
N ALA A 66 10.92 -23.79 -7.03
CA ALA A 66 10.72 -23.35 -5.65
C ALA A 66 11.67 -22.19 -5.29
N LEU A 67 12.94 -22.25 -5.69
CA LEU A 67 13.90 -21.16 -5.46
C LEU A 67 13.59 -19.86 -6.20
N VAL A 68 12.86 -19.92 -7.31
CA VAL A 68 12.40 -18.72 -8.03
C VAL A 68 11.11 -18.17 -7.41
N VAL A 69 10.18 -19.07 -7.08
CA VAL A 69 8.82 -18.74 -6.69
C VAL A 69 8.73 -18.29 -5.23
N SER A 70 9.47 -18.92 -4.31
CA SER A 70 9.50 -18.56 -2.89
C SER A 70 9.89 -17.10 -2.62
N PRO A 71 11.02 -16.55 -3.15
CA PRO A 71 11.37 -15.15 -2.91
C PRO A 71 10.37 -14.18 -3.56
N ALA A 72 9.73 -14.56 -4.66
CA ALA A 72 8.72 -13.73 -5.30
C ALA A 72 7.45 -13.62 -4.45
N PHE A 73 6.94 -14.74 -3.92
CA PHE A 73 5.82 -14.74 -2.98
C PHE A 73 6.16 -14.04 -1.67
N PHE A 74 7.38 -14.24 -1.17
CA PHE A 74 7.84 -13.57 0.04
C PHE A 74 7.83 -12.05 -0.13
N MET A 75 8.38 -11.52 -1.23
CA MET A 75 8.38 -10.09 -1.52
C MET A 75 6.97 -9.54 -1.80
N PHE A 76 6.10 -10.31 -2.47
CA PHE A 76 4.70 -9.96 -2.64
C PHE A 76 4.02 -9.72 -1.28
N PHE A 77 4.15 -10.69 -0.38
CA PHE A 77 3.49 -10.66 0.92
C PHE A 77 4.04 -9.53 1.79
N LEU A 78 5.37 -9.42 1.87
CA LEU A 78 6.03 -8.38 2.66
C LEU A 78 5.60 -6.98 2.22
N GLN A 79 5.56 -6.72 0.91
CA GLN A 79 5.17 -5.41 0.41
C GLN A 79 3.67 -5.13 0.55
N SER A 80 2.84 -6.17 0.43
CA SER A 80 1.39 -6.06 0.67
C SER A 80 1.11 -5.70 2.13
N GLU A 81 1.80 -6.34 3.08
CA GLU A 81 1.67 -6.02 4.51
C GLU A 81 2.17 -4.62 4.84
N LEU A 82 3.32 -4.21 4.29
CA LEU A 82 3.86 -2.86 4.49
C LEU A 82 2.85 -1.80 4.03
N GLN A 83 2.21 -1.98 2.88
CA GLN A 83 1.22 -1.04 2.36
C GLN A 83 -0.10 -1.06 3.15
N LEU A 84 -0.56 -2.24 3.59
CA LEU A 84 -1.71 -2.33 4.50
C LEU A 84 -1.44 -1.65 5.84
N HIS A 85 -0.23 -1.82 6.36
CA HIS A 85 0.21 -1.18 7.59
C HIS A 85 0.27 0.34 7.40
N ASP A 86 0.80 0.83 6.28
CA ASP A 86 0.85 2.26 5.97
C ASP A 86 -0.54 2.88 5.80
N CYS A 87 -1.48 2.19 5.13
CA CYS A 87 -2.89 2.60 5.10
C CYS A 87 -3.48 2.71 6.52
N THR A 88 -3.24 1.71 7.36
CA THR A 88 -3.73 1.69 8.75
C THR A 88 -3.13 2.85 9.56
N ARG A 89 -1.84 3.15 9.37
CA ARG A 89 -1.17 4.27 10.03
C ARG A 89 -1.69 5.62 9.56
N ARG A 90 -1.94 5.81 8.25
CA ARG A 90 -2.52 7.05 7.70
C ARG A 90 -3.89 7.30 8.33
N ARG A 91 -4.76 6.28 8.34
CA ARG A 91 -6.08 6.35 8.98
C ARG A 91 -6.01 6.68 10.48
N ARG A 92 -5.04 6.10 11.20
CA ARG A 92 -4.82 6.41 12.61
C ARG A 92 -4.42 7.86 12.82
N ARG A 93 -3.54 8.40 11.97
CA ARG A 93 -3.10 9.80 12.03
C ARG A 93 -4.26 10.76 11.78
N GLU A 94 -5.12 10.47 10.82
CA GLU A 94 -6.33 11.25 10.55
C GLU A 94 -7.23 11.32 11.78
N LEU A 95 -7.51 10.18 12.44
CA LEU A 95 -8.29 10.13 13.67
C LEU A 95 -7.65 10.95 14.80
N THR A 96 -6.34 10.83 15.02
CA THR A 96 -5.63 11.59 16.07
C THR A 96 -5.47 13.07 15.74
N GLY A 97 -5.47 13.44 14.47
CA GLY A 97 -5.45 14.83 14.01
C GLY A 97 -6.79 15.51 14.27
N ILE A 98 -7.90 14.81 14.03
CA ILE A 98 -9.26 15.28 14.34
C ILE A 98 -9.41 15.53 15.84
N THR A 99 -8.90 14.64 16.70
CA THR A 99 -8.99 14.83 18.16
C THR A 99 -8.15 16.00 18.66
N LYS A 100 -6.93 16.21 18.11
CA LYS A 100 -6.13 17.39 18.45
C LYS A 100 -6.79 18.70 18.01
N SER A 101 -7.44 18.73 16.84
CA SER A 101 -8.21 19.90 16.41
C SER A 101 -9.42 20.16 17.33
N ALA A 102 -10.09 19.12 17.82
CA ALA A 102 -11.21 19.25 18.75
C ALA A 102 -10.79 19.73 20.15
N GLU A 103 -9.60 19.39 20.63
CA GLU A 103 -9.03 19.90 21.87
C GLU A 103 -8.51 21.34 21.71
N THR A 104 -7.88 21.65 20.58
CA THR A 104 -7.46 23.03 20.24
C THR A 104 -8.67 23.96 20.16
N PHE A 105 -9.81 23.48 19.65
CA PHE A 105 -11.05 24.27 19.63
C PHE A 105 -11.70 24.43 21.01
N ARG A 106 -11.50 23.50 21.95
CA ARG A 106 -12.00 23.60 23.33
C ARG A 106 -11.12 24.45 24.25
N GLY A 107 -9.87 24.71 23.86
CA GLY A 107 -8.93 25.57 24.59
C GLY A 107 -8.90 27.03 24.13
N TRP A 108 -9.66 27.41 23.10
CA TRP A 108 -9.67 28.77 22.59
C TRP A 108 -10.66 29.63 23.39
N PRO A 109 -10.23 30.67 24.13
CA PRO A 109 -11.16 31.65 24.66
C PRO A 109 -11.86 32.32 23.48
N ALA A 110 -13.19 32.43 23.56
CA ALA A 110 -14.02 33.11 22.58
C ALA A 110 -13.53 34.54 22.34
N SER A 111 -12.69 34.74 21.31
CA SER A 111 -12.40 36.05 20.74
C SER A 111 -13.07 36.10 19.38
N THR A 112 -14.31 36.56 19.41
CA THR A 112 -15.14 36.85 18.24
C THR A 112 -14.51 37.98 17.43
N SER A 113 -13.80 37.67 16.36
CA SER A 113 -13.63 38.58 15.21
C SER A 113 -12.83 37.89 14.12
N GLY A 114 -13.45 37.59 12.99
CA GLY A 114 -12.73 37.10 11.81
C GLY A 114 -13.59 36.23 10.93
N CYS A 115 -14.54 36.86 10.25
CA CYS A 115 -15.25 36.27 9.12
C CYS A 115 -14.28 35.81 8.02
N ALA A 116 -14.72 34.76 7.31
CA ALA A 116 -14.39 34.41 5.92
C ALA A 116 -12.97 33.89 5.62
N GLU A 117 -12.86 32.61 5.24
CA GLU A 117 -12.70 32.31 3.81
C GLU A 117 -13.05 30.84 3.49
N GLN A 118 -13.80 30.71 2.40
CA GLN A 118 -14.36 29.52 1.76
C GLN A 118 -13.29 28.48 1.37
N ARG A 119 -13.50 27.19 1.60
CA ARG A 119 -14.19 26.21 0.72
C ARG A 119 -13.43 25.89 -0.60
N SER A 120 -12.92 24.65 -0.63
CA SER A 120 -12.83 23.67 -1.72
C SER A 120 -11.44 23.20 -2.17
N PRO A 121 -11.25 21.88 -2.37
CA PRO A 121 -10.10 21.28 -3.05
C PRO A 121 -10.31 21.27 -4.57
N PRO A 122 -9.24 21.20 -5.36
CA PRO A 122 -9.28 20.40 -6.57
C PRO A 122 -8.05 19.49 -6.68
N GLY A 123 -8.27 18.33 -7.28
CA GLY A 123 -7.22 17.36 -7.56
C GLY A 123 -6.06 17.95 -8.36
N ALA A 124 -4.86 17.53 -8.00
CA ALA A 124 -3.70 17.59 -8.87
C ALA A 124 -3.26 16.15 -9.16
N SER A 125 -3.85 15.58 -10.22
CA SER A 125 -3.09 14.72 -11.12
C SER A 125 -1.78 15.45 -11.43
N ARG A 126 -0.66 14.92 -10.96
CA ARG A 126 0.64 15.26 -11.54
C ARG A 126 1.15 14.05 -12.29
N GLU A 127 0.59 13.93 -13.48
CA GLU A 127 1.28 13.38 -14.63
C GLU A 127 2.54 14.24 -14.88
N SER A 128 3.69 13.62 -14.81
CA SER A 128 4.99 14.06 -15.34
C SER A 128 5.79 12.77 -15.36
N GLY A 129 5.79 12.01 -16.45
CA GLY A 129 6.46 12.44 -17.66
C GLY A 129 7.86 11.84 -17.61
N HIS A 130 8.06 10.81 -18.43
CA HIS A 130 9.35 10.30 -18.88
C HIS A 130 10.43 11.40 -18.96
N LEU A 131 11.66 11.07 -18.57
CA LEU A 131 12.80 10.96 -19.50
C LEU A 131 14.12 10.67 -18.76
N LEU A 132 14.78 9.58 -19.20
CA LEU A 132 16.24 9.36 -19.32
C LEU A 132 17.04 9.17 -18.02
N SER A 133 18.07 8.31 -17.94
CA SER A 133 18.98 7.87 -18.99
C SER A 133 19.57 6.50 -18.69
N VAL A 134 19.66 5.70 -19.75
CA VAL A 134 20.66 4.65 -19.94
C VAL A 134 22.05 5.31 -19.89
N ALA A 135 22.96 4.72 -19.13
CA ALA A 135 24.40 4.71 -19.33
C ALA A 135 24.97 3.49 -18.62
#